data_AF-A0A7R9DY69-F1
#
_entry.id   AF-A0A7R9DY69-F1
#
_cell.length_a   1.000
_cell.length_b   1.000
_cell.length_c   1.000
_cell.angle_alpha   90.00
_cell.angle_beta   90.00
_cell.angle_gamma   90.00
#
_symmetry.space_group_name_H-M   'P 1'
#
loop_
_entity.id
_entity.type
_entity.pdbx_description
1 polymer ?
#
loop_
_entity_poly.entity_id
_entity_poly.type
_entity_poly.pdbx_seq_one_letter_code
_entity_poly.pdbx_strand_id
1 'polypeptide(L)'
;MNVLVSPGGSWQGISPMKGPNKGQGRGGTPTPPSTPSSLGCLPRKPPTFITPLRDIAVVSGQTARFECIVQAEPPPNVLWSKNGRIIENCQDYQIQYRNGVCRLTIPQAFPEDAGNYTCTATNMLGTIGSSGTLQVPGERRSVRKP
;
A
#
# COMPACT_ATOMS: atom_id res chain seq x y z
N MET A 1 48.67 29.39 30.46
CA MET A 1 49.98 29.31 31.14
C MET A 1 49.96 28.18 32.16
N ASN A 2 50.99 27.35 32.11
CA ASN A 2 51.61 26.53 33.16
C ASN A 2 50.84 25.41 33.88
N VAL A 3 51.39 24.21 33.65
CA VAL A 3 51.30 23.00 34.49
C VAL A 3 51.99 23.26 35.83
N LEU A 4 51.35 22.90 36.93
CA LEU A 4 51.99 22.68 38.23
C LEU A 4 51.51 21.36 38.81
N VAL A 5 52.47 20.58 39.33
CA VAL A 5 52.34 19.19 39.77
C VAL A 5 52.33 19.13 41.31
N SER A 6 51.44 18.28 41.85
CA SER A 6 51.52 17.48 43.11
C SER A 6 51.57 18.23 44.48
N PRO A 7 51.33 17.59 45.67
CA PRO A 7 51.50 16.15 45.99
C PRO A 7 50.55 15.49 47.03
N GLY A 8 50.66 14.15 47.14
CA GLY A 8 50.24 13.31 48.29
C GLY A 8 49.31 12.16 47.87
N GLY A 9 49.51 10.87 48.16
CA GLY A 9 50.54 10.15 48.91
C GLY A 9 50.37 8.62 48.71
N SER A 10 51.46 7.91 48.97
CA SER A 10 51.76 6.46 49.00
C SER A 10 50.62 5.42 49.09
N TRP A 11 50.76 4.29 48.37
CA TRP A 11 50.92 2.93 48.94
C TRP A 11 51.67 2.01 47.96
N GLN A 12 52.76 1.40 48.46
CA GLN A 12 53.52 0.33 47.81
C GLN A 12 52.91 -1.05 48.11
N GLY A 13 53.12 -2.03 47.22
CA GLY A 13 52.79 -3.42 47.52
C GLY A 13 53.12 -4.40 46.39
N ILE A 14 54.16 -5.21 46.61
CA ILE A 14 54.87 -6.07 45.66
C ILE A 14 54.37 -7.52 45.81
N SER A 15 54.18 -8.29 44.72
CA SER A 15 54.85 -9.59 44.47
C SER A 15 54.15 -10.52 43.46
N PRO A 16 54.89 -11.41 42.77
CA PRO A 16 54.46 -12.10 41.55
C PRO A 16 54.06 -13.56 41.78
N MET A 17 53.08 -14.07 41.03
CA MET A 17 52.80 -15.52 40.99
C MET A 17 52.55 -15.98 39.55
N LYS A 18 53.43 -16.83 39.05
CA LYS A 18 53.29 -17.58 37.79
C LYS A 18 52.08 -18.52 37.87
N GLY A 19 51.34 -18.62 36.78
CA GLY A 19 50.48 -19.77 36.48
C GLY A 19 50.11 -19.78 34.99
N PRO A 20 50.43 -20.83 34.23
CA PRO A 20 49.98 -20.95 32.85
C PRO A 20 48.60 -21.62 32.85
N ASN A 21 47.60 -21.05 32.17
CA ASN A 21 46.44 -21.86 31.80
C ASN A 21 45.79 -21.38 30.50
N LYS A 22 46.09 -22.11 29.42
CA LYS A 22 45.24 -22.17 28.22
C LYS A 22 44.01 -22.99 28.62
N GLY A 23 42.91 -22.32 28.88
CA GLY A 23 41.58 -22.92 28.99
C GLY A 23 40.64 -22.19 28.04
N GLN A 24 40.31 -22.84 26.91
CA GLN A 24 39.29 -22.35 25.97
C GLN A 24 37.97 -22.16 26.71
N GLY A 25 37.41 -20.95 26.65
CA GLY A 25 36.10 -20.64 27.19
C GLY A 25 35.01 -21.44 26.48
N ARG A 26 34.28 -22.25 27.24
CA ARG A 26 32.96 -22.76 26.85
C ARG A 26 31.92 -21.72 27.31
N GLY A 27 31.39 -20.93 26.37
CA GLY A 27 30.21 -20.09 26.59
C GLY A 27 28.95 -20.82 26.15
N GLY A 28 27.99 -21.00 27.06
CA GLY A 28 26.66 -21.55 26.76
C GLY A 28 25.69 -20.49 26.26
N THR A 29 25.15 -20.72 25.05
CA THR A 29 23.74 -20.63 24.53
C THR A 29 22.81 -19.44 24.88
N PRO A 30 21.69 -19.24 24.16
CA PRO A 30 21.52 -18.95 22.73
C PRO A 30 20.57 -17.74 22.53
N THR A 31 20.84 -16.84 21.59
CA THR A 31 19.83 -15.86 21.13
C THR A 31 19.79 -15.85 19.61
N PRO A 32 18.72 -16.35 18.96
CA PRO A 32 18.26 -15.73 17.72
C PRO A 32 17.53 -14.43 18.12
N PRO A 33 17.62 -13.33 17.34
CA PRO A 33 17.18 -13.33 15.95
C PRO A 33 17.98 -12.37 15.08
N SER A 34 18.90 -12.90 14.29
CA SER A 34 19.37 -12.22 13.09
C SER A 34 18.84 -12.96 11.89
N THR A 35 17.51 -13.09 11.80
CA THR A 35 16.89 -13.06 10.48
C THR A 35 17.11 -11.63 10.01
N PRO A 36 18.04 -11.31 9.08
CA PRO A 36 17.76 -10.18 8.22
C PRO A 36 16.43 -10.57 7.58
N SER A 37 15.40 -9.80 7.89
CA SER A 37 14.09 -9.90 7.29
C SER A 37 14.29 -10.27 5.83
N SER A 38 13.95 -11.51 5.47
CA SER A 38 13.86 -11.91 4.08
C SER A 38 12.60 -11.26 3.48
N LEU A 39 12.44 -9.94 3.70
CA LEU A 39 11.82 -9.00 2.78
C LEU A 39 12.72 -8.90 1.54
N GLY A 40 13.07 -10.07 1.00
CA GLY A 40 13.66 -10.18 -0.31
C GLY A 40 12.70 -9.52 -1.26
N CYS A 41 13.24 -8.60 -2.05
CA CYS A 41 12.58 -7.95 -3.16
C CYS A 41 11.66 -8.95 -3.87
N LEU A 42 10.35 -8.90 -3.59
CA LEU A 42 9.38 -9.72 -4.30
C LEU A 42 9.63 -9.49 -5.81
N PRO A 43 9.54 -10.54 -6.64
CA PRO A 43 9.80 -10.40 -8.06
C PRO A 43 8.86 -9.31 -8.60
N ARG A 44 9.46 -8.22 -9.09
CA ARG A 44 8.69 -7.08 -9.59
C ARG A 44 7.89 -7.51 -10.80
N LYS A 45 6.63 -7.06 -10.88
CA LYS A 45 5.69 -7.37 -11.95
C LYS A 45 5.03 -6.09 -12.46
N PRO A 46 4.96 -5.88 -13.78
CA PRO A 46 4.17 -4.78 -14.33
C PRO A 46 2.70 -4.94 -13.93
N PRO A 47 1.94 -3.84 -13.86
CA PRO A 47 0.54 -3.92 -13.49
C PRO A 47 -0.23 -4.64 -14.60
N THR A 48 -1.14 -5.53 -14.20
CA THR A 48 -2.00 -6.30 -15.11
C THR A 48 -3.42 -6.37 -14.53
N PHE A 49 -4.44 -6.19 -15.36
CA PHE A 49 -5.82 -6.41 -14.93
C PHE A 49 -6.11 -7.92 -14.97
N ILE A 50 -6.35 -8.49 -13.79
CA ILE A 50 -6.89 -9.85 -13.65
C ILE A 50 -8.39 -9.85 -13.94
N THR A 51 -9.07 -8.78 -13.54
CA THR A 51 -10.47 -8.54 -13.88
C THR A 51 -10.61 -7.10 -14.34
N PRO A 52 -10.89 -6.84 -15.63
CA PRO A 52 -11.10 -5.50 -16.14
C PRO A 52 -12.44 -4.93 -15.64
N LEU A 53 -12.62 -3.63 -15.83
CA LEU A 53 -13.94 -3.01 -15.68
C LEU A 53 -14.93 -3.54 -16.71
N ARG A 54 -16.20 -3.45 -16.34
CA ARG A 54 -17.34 -3.79 -17.18
C ARG A 54 -18.33 -2.64 -17.15
N ASP A 55 -19.15 -2.57 -18.19
CA ASP A 55 -20.27 -1.65 -18.23
C ASP A 55 -21.31 -2.04 -17.17
N ILE A 56 -21.92 -1.03 -16.55
CA ILE A 56 -22.98 -1.20 -15.56
C ILE A 56 -24.13 -0.25 -15.85
N ALA A 57 -25.34 -0.70 -15.52
CA ALA A 57 -26.54 0.12 -15.58
C ALA A 57 -27.23 0.10 -14.22
N VAL A 58 -27.58 1.27 -13.69
CA VAL A 58 -28.31 1.40 -12.42
C VAL A 58 -29.46 2.39 -12.57
N VAL A 59 -30.52 2.22 -11.80
CA VAL A 59 -31.62 3.19 -11.78
C VAL A 59 -31.18 4.45 -11.03
N SER A 60 -31.68 5.61 -11.43
CA SER A 60 -31.43 6.87 -10.72
C SER A 60 -31.69 6.75 -9.21
N GLY A 61 -30.75 7.26 -8.39
CA GLY A 61 -30.79 7.20 -6.94
C GLY A 61 -30.20 5.92 -6.32
N GLN A 62 -29.89 4.90 -7.13
CA GLN A 62 -29.24 3.68 -6.65
C GLN A 62 -27.72 3.80 -6.61
N THR A 63 -27.08 2.94 -5.82
CA THR A 63 -25.62 2.88 -5.75
C THR A 63 -25.02 2.23 -7.01
N ALA A 64 -24.13 2.94 -7.69
CA ALA A 64 -23.29 2.37 -8.74
C ALA A 64 -21.93 1.97 -8.17
N ARG A 65 -21.40 0.83 -8.63
CA ARG A 65 -20.09 0.34 -8.17
C ARG A 65 -19.29 -0.26 -9.32
N PHE A 66 -18.15 0.36 -9.58
CA PHE A 66 -17.12 -0.18 -10.44
C PHE A 66 -16.09 -0.93 -9.60
N GLU A 67 -15.66 -2.08 -10.10
CA GLU A 67 -14.64 -2.91 -9.47
C GLU A 67 -13.79 -3.60 -10.52
N CYS A 68 -12.47 -3.51 -10.35
CA CYS A 68 -11.50 -4.26 -11.13
C CYS A 68 -10.43 -4.83 -10.20
N ILE A 69 -9.73 -5.86 -10.67
CA ILE A 69 -8.65 -6.51 -9.92
C ILE A 69 -7.35 -6.31 -10.68
N VAL A 70 -6.36 -5.73 -10.01
CA VAL A 70 -5.03 -5.46 -10.54
C VAL A 70 -4.00 -6.30 -9.77
N GLN A 71 -3.13 -6.97 -10.52
CA GLN A 71 -1.93 -7.59 -9.98
C GLN A 71 -0.72 -6.74 -10.38
N ALA A 72 0.05 -6.28 -9.39
CA ALA A 72 1.30 -5.55 -9.60
C ALA A 72 2.23 -5.73 -8.40
N GLU A 73 3.54 -5.71 -8.64
CA GLU A 73 4.57 -5.72 -7.59
C GLU A 73 5.71 -4.77 -8.02
N PRO A 74 6.01 -3.68 -7.30
CA PRO A 74 5.33 -3.16 -6.11
C PRO A 74 3.84 -2.81 -6.34
N PRO A 75 3.05 -2.60 -5.26
CA PRO A 75 1.68 -2.12 -5.36
C PRO A 75 1.57 -0.88 -6.25
N PRO A 76 0.58 -0.81 -7.15
CA PRO A 76 0.44 0.31 -8.08
C PRO A 76 -0.21 1.51 -7.40
N ASN A 77 0.03 2.70 -7.94
CA ASN A 77 -0.82 3.86 -7.74
C ASN A 77 -2.06 3.70 -8.63
N VAL A 78 -3.25 3.85 -8.03
CA VAL A 78 -4.54 3.69 -8.71
C VAL A 78 -5.22 5.05 -8.81
N LEU A 79 -5.57 5.43 -10.05
CA LEU A 79 -6.23 6.68 -10.39
C LEU A 79 -7.55 6.39 -11.10
N TRP A 80 -8.61 7.10 -10.71
CA TRP A 80 -9.91 7.01 -11.38
C TRP A 80 -10.18 8.28 -12.17
N SER A 81 -10.85 8.12 -13.31
CA SER A 81 -11.32 9.26 -14.12
C SER A 81 -12.70 8.99 -14.71
N LYS A 82 -13.49 10.05 -14.89
CA LYS A 82 -14.78 10.05 -15.59
C LYS A 82 -14.66 10.95 -16.81
N ASN A 83 -14.86 10.40 -18.00
CA ASN A 83 -14.77 11.14 -19.26
C ASN A 83 -13.45 11.96 -19.39
N GLY A 84 -12.34 11.38 -18.93
CA GLY A 84 -11.01 12.02 -18.93
C GLY A 84 -10.74 13.00 -17.77
N ARG A 85 -11.70 13.27 -16.88
CA ARG A 85 -11.50 14.10 -15.69
C ARG A 85 -11.19 13.23 -14.47
N ILE A 86 -10.15 13.58 -13.73
CA ILE A 86 -9.76 12.82 -12.53
C ILE A 86 -10.87 12.88 -11.47
N ILE A 87 -11.13 11.74 -10.86
CA ILE A 87 -12.04 11.59 -9.73
C ILE A 87 -11.19 11.49 -8.48
N GLU A 88 -11.48 12.35 -7.52
CA GLU A 88 -10.91 12.30 -6.18
C GLU A 88 -11.93 11.73 -5.21
N ASN A 89 -11.46 11.21 -4.08
CA ASN A 89 -12.35 10.71 -3.05
C ASN A 89 -13.10 11.86 -2.38
N CYS A 90 -14.42 11.86 -2.45
CA CYS A 90 -15.31 12.87 -1.88
C CYS A 90 -16.63 12.24 -1.39
N GLN A 91 -17.64 13.07 -1.10
CA GLN A 91 -18.96 12.59 -0.66
C GLN A 91 -19.68 11.77 -1.76
N ASP A 92 -19.53 12.18 -3.02
CA ASP A 92 -20.22 11.57 -4.17
C ASP A 92 -19.44 10.39 -4.76
N TYR A 93 -18.12 10.34 -4.53
CA TYR A 93 -17.21 9.31 -5.04
C TYR A 93 -16.35 8.73 -3.93
N GLN A 94 -16.52 7.43 -3.67
CA GLN A 94 -15.71 6.71 -2.69
C GLN A 94 -14.75 5.76 -3.40
N ILE A 95 -13.45 6.02 -3.26
CA ILE A 95 -12.38 5.23 -3.89
C ILE A 95 -11.72 4.34 -2.84
N GLN A 96 -11.57 3.05 -3.16
CA GLN A 96 -10.90 2.08 -2.29
C GLN A 96 -9.93 1.22 -3.10
N TYR A 97 -8.76 0.96 -2.53
CA TYR A 97 -7.81 -0.01 -3.05
C TYR A 97 -7.33 -0.92 -1.92
N ARG A 98 -7.62 -2.22 -2.00
CA ARG A 98 -7.15 -3.22 -1.02
C ARG A 98 -6.88 -4.56 -1.70
N ASN A 99 -5.71 -5.15 -1.42
CA ASN A 99 -5.33 -6.47 -1.90
C ASN A 99 -5.53 -6.67 -3.41
N GLY A 100 -5.17 -5.67 -4.22
CA GLY A 100 -5.35 -5.70 -5.68
C GLY A 100 -6.77 -5.34 -6.16
N VAL A 101 -7.75 -5.24 -5.27
CA VAL A 101 -9.12 -4.85 -5.63
C VAL A 101 -9.23 -3.32 -5.64
N CYS A 102 -9.47 -2.75 -6.82
CA CYS A 102 -9.74 -1.33 -7.02
C CYS A 102 -11.26 -1.13 -7.13
N ARG A 103 -11.83 -0.26 -6.30
CA ARG A 103 -13.27 -0.02 -6.26
C ARG A 103 -13.57 1.48 -6.27
N LEU A 104 -14.53 1.87 -7.11
CA LEU A 104 -15.16 3.18 -7.09
C LEU A 104 -16.65 2.99 -6.79
N THR A 105 -17.15 3.67 -5.78
CA THR A 105 -18.57 3.62 -5.38
C THR A 105 -19.19 5.00 -5.51
N ILE A 106 -20.34 5.08 -6.15
CA ILE A 106 -21.19 6.27 -6.27
C ILE A 106 -22.46 5.96 -5.46
N PRO A 107 -22.60 6.47 -4.23
CA PRO A 107 -23.70 6.07 -3.33
C PRO A 107 -25.09 6.29 -3.91
N GLN A 108 -25.28 7.40 -4.64
CA GLN A 108 -26.51 7.74 -5.34
C GLN A 108 -26.16 8.21 -6.75
N ALA A 109 -26.40 7.36 -7.74
CA ALA A 109 -26.09 7.67 -9.14
C ALA A 109 -27.28 8.40 -9.80
N PHE A 110 -27.00 9.51 -10.47
CA PHE A 110 -27.97 10.27 -11.25
C PHE A 110 -27.64 10.24 -12.75
N PRO A 111 -28.55 10.68 -13.64
CA PRO A 111 -28.27 10.76 -15.09
C PRO A 111 -27.01 11.57 -15.43
N GLU A 112 -26.66 12.56 -14.61
CA GLU A 112 -25.40 13.32 -14.71
C GLU A 112 -24.14 12.51 -14.37
N ASP A 113 -24.28 11.42 -13.61
CA ASP A 113 -23.20 10.48 -13.33
C ASP A 113 -22.90 9.54 -14.50
N ALA A 114 -23.81 9.41 -15.46
CA ALA A 114 -23.57 8.60 -16.64
C ALA A 114 -22.29 9.04 -17.39
N GLY A 115 -21.53 8.06 -17.87
CA GLY A 115 -20.26 8.33 -18.54
C GLY A 115 -19.32 7.14 -18.55
N ASN A 116 -18.15 7.35 -19.16
CA ASN A 116 -17.09 6.36 -19.21
C ASN A 116 -16.13 6.55 -18.02
N TYR A 117 -16.06 5.55 -17.15
CA TYR A 117 -15.17 5.51 -16.01
C TYR A 117 -13.93 4.68 -16.35
N THR A 118 -12.76 5.22 -16.04
CA THR A 118 -11.47 4.54 -16.31
C THR A 118 -10.68 4.41 -15.01
N CYS A 119 -10.26 3.20 -14.70
CA CYS A 119 -9.28 2.89 -13.67
C CYS A 119 -7.89 2.76 -14.32
N THR A 120 -6.95 3.59 -13.89
CA THR A 120 -5.55 3.56 -14.32
C THR A 120 -4.69 3.06 -13.17
N ALA A 121 -3.86 2.04 -13.42
CA ALA A 121 -2.92 1.51 -12.45
C ALA A 121 -1.48 1.69 -12.95
N THR A 122 -0.64 2.32 -12.12
CA THR A 122 0.73 2.69 -12.47
C THR A 122 1.70 2.16 -11.44
N ASN A 123 2.75 1.48 -11.87
CA ASN A 123 3.93 1.23 -11.03
C ASN A 123 5.21 1.55 -11.81
N MET A 124 6.38 1.32 -11.20
CA MET A 124 7.67 1.63 -11.82
C MET A 124 7.97 0.86 -13.13
N LEU A 125 7.22 -0.20 -13.42
CA LEU A 125 7.38 -1.04 -14.61
C LEU A 125 6.36 -0.71 -15.72
N GLY A 126 5.36 0.12 -15.44
CA GLY A 126 4.42 0.55 -16.47
C GLY A 126 3.08 1.06 -15.95
N THR A 127 2.21 1.36 -16.91
CA THR A 127 0.88 1.91 -16.69
C THR A 127 -0.12 1.15 -17.55
N ILE A 128 -1.26 0.80 -16.97
CA ILE A 128 -2.39 0.17 -17.66
C ILE A 128 -3.70 0.89 -17.32
N GLY A 129 -4.67 0.84 -18.22
CA GLY A 129 -6.00 1.41 -18.02
C GLY A 129 -7.09 0.42 -18.41
N SER A 130 -8.19 0.41 -17.66
CA SER A 130 -9.41 -0.32 -18.00
C SER A 130 -10.61 0.60 -17.84
N SER A 131 -11.57 0.52 -18.75
CA SER A 131 -12.73 1.42 -18.80
C SER A 131 -14.04 0.63 -18.72
N GLY A 132 -15.06 1.25 -18.14
CA GLY A 132 -16.43 0.75 -18.13
C GLY A 132 -17.43 1.92 -18.14
N THR A 133 -18.54 1.72 -18.81
CA THR A 133 -19.59 2.74 -18.98
C THR A 133 -20.64 2.61 -17.89
N LEU A 134 -20.99 3.74 -17.25
CA LEU A 134 -22.16 3.85 -16.37
C LEU A 134 -23.35 4.35 -17.18
N GLN A 135 -24.44 3.61 -17.15
CA GLN A 135 -25.74 4.04 -17.64
C GLN A 135 -26.69 4.25 -16.46
N VAL A 136 -27.37 5.40 -16.44
CA VAL A 136 -28.38 5.71 -15.41
C VAL A 136 -29.70 6.06 -16.10
N PRO A 137 -30.51 5.07 -16.51
CA PRO A 137 -31.85 5.32 -17.00
C PRO A 137 -32.63 6.17 -15.98
N GLY A 138 -33.17 7.29 -16.45
CA GLY A 138 -34.06 8.11 -15.63
C GLY A 138 -35.26 7.28 -15.19
N GLU A 139 -35.75 7.55 -13.97
CA GLU A 139 -36.97 6.94 -13.43
C GLU A 139 -38.08 7.08 -14.47
N ARG A 140 -38.39 5.99 -15.18
CA ARG A 140 -39.55 5.95 -16.04
C ARG A 140 -40.74 5.95 -15.09
N ARG A 141 -41.31 7.13 -14.87
CA ARG A 141 -42.56 7.34 -14.12
C ARG A 141 -43.53 6.26 -14.60
N SER A 142 -43.77 5.26 -13.75
CA SER A 142 -44.74 4.21 -14.03
C SER A 142 -46.08 4.92 -14.21
N VAL A 143 -46.48 5.12 -15.46
CA VAL A 143 -47.83 5.58 -15.79
C VAL A 143 -48.74 4.51 -15.24
N ARG A 144 -49.33 4.76 -14.07
CA ARG A 144 -50.43 3.96 -13.55
C ARG A 144 -51.49 3.97 -14.66
N LYS A 145 -51.69 2.82 -15.30
CA LYS A 145 -52.78 2.67 -16.26
C LYS A 145 -54.11 2.88 -15.51
N PRO A 146 -55.11 3.52 -16.15
CA PRO A 146 -56.40 3.83 -15.55
C PRO A 146 -57.14 2.58 -15.09
#